data_AF-A0A937NR43-F1
#
_entry.id   AF-A0A937NR43-F1
#
_cell.length_a   1.000
_cell.length_b   1.000
_cell.length_c   1.000
_cell.angle_alpha   90.00
_cell.angle_beta   90.00
_cell.angle_gamma   90.00
#
_symmetry.space_group_name_H-M   'P 1'
#
loop_
_entity.id
_entity.type
_entity.pdbx_description
1 polymer ?
#
loop_
_entity_poly.entity_id
_entity_poly.type
_entity_poly.pdbx_seq_one_letter_code
_entity_poly.pdbx_strand_id
1 'polypeptide(L)'
;MKLKKGKRRSDRTGAAMVEYIIIVVIVAIAAIAIFGVFGDTIRAKLGGAVEELGGDSSAKDDALSTTSEDWLKNLDEDGGGN
;
A
#
# COMPACT_ATOMS: atom_id res chain seq x y z
N MET A 1 -57.52 25.45 6.46
CA MET A 1 -56.34 26.00 7.17
C MET A 1 -55.22 24.96 7.14
N LYS A 2 -53.96 25.39 7.03
CA LYS A 2 -52.87 24.80 6.25
C LYS A 2 -52.31 23.43 6.72
N LEU A 3 -51.98 22.58 5.75
CA LEU A 3 -51.18 21.36 5.90
C LEU A 3 -49.71 21.70 6.14
N LYS A 4 -49.16 21.25 7.27
CA LYS A 4 -47.75 21.45 7.65
C LYS A 4 -46.93 20.31 7.04
N LYS A 5 -46.25 20.57 5.92
CA LYS A 5 -45.40 19.58 5.24
C LYS A 5 -44.07 19.46 5.99
N GLY A 6 -43.84 18.29 6.60
CA GLY A 6 -42.63 17.95 7.34
C GLY A 6 -41.38 18.08 6.48
N LYS A 7 -40.32 18.63 7.09
CA LYS A 7 -39.03 18.96 6.50
C LYS A 7 -38.37 17.68 5.94
N ARG A 8 -38.05 17.66 4.64
CA ARG A 8 -37.30 16.57 4.01
C ARG A 8 -35.92 16.50 4.66
N ARG A 9 -35.67 15.46 5.46
CA ARG A 9 -34.29 15.08 5.78
C ARG A 9 -33.69 14.59 4.47
N SER A 10 -32.66 15.29 3.99
CA SER A 10 -31.90 14.86 2.82
C SER A 10 -31.19 13.56 3.19
N ASP A 11 -31.61 12.46 2.58
CA ASP A 11 -30.97 11.17 2.77
C ASP A 11 -29.52 11.26 2.27
N ARG A 12 -28.55 11.25 3.20
CA ARG A 12 -27.11 11.19 2.93
C ARG A 12 -26.68 9.78 2.52
N THR A 13 -27.47 9.10 1.71
CA THR A 13 -27.28 7.67 1.41
C THR A 13 -26.11 7.37 0.47
N GLY A 14 -25.34 8.39 0.04
CA GLY A 14 -24.13 8.22 -0.76
C GLY A 14 -22.88 8.99 -0.26
N ALA A 15 -23.03 9.90 0.72
CA ALA A 15 -21.89 10.70 1.20
C ALA A 15 -20.85 9.84 1.95
N ALA A 16 -21.32 8.84 2.71
CA ALA A 16 -20.44 7.92 3.42
C ALA A 16 -19.67 6.97 2.49
N MET A 17 -20.24 6.61 1.33
CA MET A 17 -19.57 5.74 0.35
C MET A 17 -18.36 6.42 -0.28
N VAL A 18 -18.51 7.68 -0.67
CA VAL A 18 -17.42 8.46 -1.27
C VAL A 18 -16.34 8.76 -0.23
N GLU A 19 -16.72 9.11 1.00
CA GLU A 19 -15.77 9.33 2.10
C GLU A 19 -14.94 8.08 2.39
N TYR A 20 -15.57 6.91 2.41
CA TYR A 20 -14.87 5.64 2.55
C TYR A 20 -13.89 5.39 1.39
N ILE A 21 -14.33 5.59 0.14
CA ILE A 21 -13.49 5.41 -1.05
C ILE A 21 -12.25 6.33 -0.98
N ILE A 22 -12.43 7.60 -0.59
CA ILE A 22 -11.33 8.55 -0.47
C ILE A 22 -10.31 8.06 0.58
N ILE A 23 -10.76 7.62 1.76
CA ILE A 23 -9.86 7.11 2.80
C ILE A 23 -9.10 5.88 2.31
N VAL A 24 -9.79 4.93 1.65
CA VAL A 24 -9.15 3.73 1.09
C VAL A 24 -8.07 4.10 0.07
N VAL A 25 -8.34 5.03 -0.84
CA VAL A 25 -7.37 5.49 -1.83
C VAL A 25 -6.15 6.13 -1.17
N ILE A 26 -6.34 6.97 -0.14
CA ILE A 26 -5.24 7.59 0.59
C ILE A 26 -4.34 6.53 1.24
N VAL A 27 -4.93 5.55 1.92
CA VAL A 27 -4.17 4.46 2.57
C VAL A 27 -3.46 3.59 1.53
N ALA A 28 -4.10 3.30 0.39
CA ALA A 28 -3.51 2.49 -0.67
C ALA A 28 -2.27 3.18 -1.29
N ILE A 29 -2.35 4.48 -1.58
CA ILE A 29 -1.20 5.25 -2.11
C ILE A 29 -0.06 5.27 -1.08
N ALA A 30 -0.37 5.49 0.20
CA ALA A 30 0.62 5.46 1.26
C ALA A 30 1.30 4.08 1.37
N ALA A 31 0.53 3.00 1.27
CA ALA A 31 1.07 1.64 1.29
C ALA A 31 2.02 1.40 0.11
N ILE A 32 1.63 1.76 -1.12
CA ILE A 32 2.49 1.62 -2.30
C ILE A 32 3.82 2.37 -2.11
N ALA A 33 3.78 3.60 -1.59
CA ALA A 33 4.98 4.38 -1.33
C ALA A 33 5.89 3.73 -0.27
N ILE A 34 5.31 3.19 0.80
CA ILE A 34 6.06 2.48 1.86
C ILE A 34 6.67 1.19 1.30
N PHE A 35 5.90 0.38 0.57
CA PHE A 35 6.42 -0.88 0.03
C PHE A 35 7.49 -0.64 -1.04
N GLY A 36 7.33 0.38 -1.89
CA GLY A 36 8.30 0.71 -2.94
C GLY A 36 9.61 1.31 -2.41
N VAL A 37 9.56 2.16 -1.38
CA VAL A 37 10.77 2.88 -0.89
C VAL A 37 11.37 2.24 0.35
N PHE A 38 10.52 1.75 1.28
CA PHE A 38 10.98 1.17 2.54
C PHE A 38 11.20 -0.35 2.48
N GLY A 39 10.67 -1.04 1.46
CA GLY A 39 10.84 -2.49 1.30
C GLY A 39 12.30 -2.93 1.28
N ASP A 40 13.11 -2.29 0.44
CA ASP A 40 14.54 -2.59 0.31
C ASP A 40 15.32 -2.29 1.60
N THR A 41 14.98 -1.17 2.27
CA THR A 41 15.64 -0.80 3.53
C THR A 41 15.34 -1.78 4.66
N ILE A 42 14.09 -2.25 4.74
CA ILE A 42 13.69 -3.27 5.73
C ILE A 42 14.40 -4.59 5.43
N ARG A 43 14.43 -5.02 4.15
CA ARG A 43 15.12 -6.24 3.73
C ARG A 43 16.62 -6.19 3.99
N ALA A 44 17.28 -5.06 3.71
CA ALA A 44 18.70 -4.87 3.97
C ALA A 44 19.04 -4.97 5.47
N LYS A 45 18.22 -4.35 6.33
CA LYS A 45 18.40 -4.42 7.80
C LYS A 45 18.12 -5.82 8.35
N LEU A 46 17.08 -6.48 7.85
CA LEU A 46 16.76 -7.85 8.23
C LEU A 46 17.87 -8.81 7.79
N GLY A 47 18.38 -8.65 6.56
CA GLY A 47 19.50 -9.44 6.04
C GLY A 47 20.76 -9.27 6.90
N GLY A 48 21.09 -8.04 7.30
CA GLY A 48 22.21 -7.79 8.21
C GLY A 48 22.02 -8.44 9.60
N ALA A 49 20.80 -8.41 10.14
CA ALA A 49 20.50 -9.06 11.41
C ALA A 49 20.56 -10.60 11.32
N VAL A 50 20.12 -11.18 10.20
CA VAL A 50 20.19 -12.62 9.94
C VAL A 50 21.63 -13.08 9.77
N GLU A 51 22.48 -12.28 9.11
CA GLU A 51 23.91 -12.55 8.98
C GLU A 51 24.62 -12.51 10.34
N GLU A 52 24.27 -11.56 11.21
CA GLU A 52 24.79 -11.51 12.58
C GLU A 52 24.35 -12.70 13.44
N LEU A 53 23.19 -13.30 13.13
CA LEU A 53 22.69 -14.54 13.73
C LEU A 53 23.34 -15.81 13.15
N GLY A 54 24.29 -15.68 12.22
CA GLY A 54 25.00 -16.80 11.58
C GLY A 54 24.33 -17.34 10.31
N GLY A 55 23.43 -16.56 9.70
CA GLY A 55 22.82 -16.87 8.42
C GLY A 55 23.76 -16.67 7.22
N ASP A 56 23.44 -17.31 6.10
CA ASP A 56 24.24 -17.29 4.88
C ASP A 56 24.25 -15.91 4.19
N SER A 57 25.43 -15.29 4.07
CA SER A 57 25.63 -13.99 3.42
C SER A 57 25.37 -14.03 1.91
N SER A 58 25.56 -15.19 1.27
CA SER A 58 25.36 -15.35 -0.17
C SER A 58 23.88 -15.26 -0.53
N ALA A 59 23.01 -15.86 0.28
CA ALA A 59 21.56 -15.75 0.16
C ALA A 59 21.04 -14.32 0.39
N LYS A 60 21.72 -13.52 1.24
CA LYS A 60 21.40 -12.11 1.43
C LYS A 60 21.65 -11.29 0.16
N ASP A 61 22.80 -11.44 -0.47
CA ASP A 61 23.15 -10.63 -1.63
C ASP A 61 22.26 -10.95 -2.85
N ASP A 62 21.88 -12.21 -3.06
CA ASP A 62 20.88 -12.59 -4.06
C ASP A 62 19.50 -11.98 -3.75
N ALA A 63 19.08 -11.96 -2.48
CA ALA A 63 17.80 -11.37 -2.08
C ALA A 63 17.76 -9.84 -2.19
N LEU A 64 18.93 -9.17 -2.14
CA LEU A 64 19.07 -7.72 -2.31
C LEU A 64 19.35 -7.30 -3.76
N SER A 65 19.74 -8.24 -4.62
CA SER A 65 19.94 -8.03 -6.06
C SER A 65 18.66 -7.56 -6.75
N THR A 66 17.52 -8.17 -6.43
CA THR A 66 16.19 -7.68 -6.85
C THR A 66 15.80 -6.47 -6.00
N THR A 67 16.09 -5.28 -6.50
CA THR A 67 15.72 -4.01 -5.89
C THR A 67 14.26 -3.66 -6.23
N SER A 68 13.56 -2.97 -5.34
CA SER A 68 12.17 -2.54 -5.55
C SER A 68 11.99 -1.67 -6.80
N GLU A 69 13.05 -0.98 -7.25
CA GLU A 69 13.08 -0.24 -8.51
C GLU A 69 12.93 -1.15 -9.74
N ASP A 70 13.49 -2.35 -9.71
CA ASP A 70 13.43 -3.30 -10.81
C ASP A 70 12.05 -3.96 -10.86
N TRP A 71 11.44 -4.22 -9.70
CA TRP A 71 10.06 -4.65 -9.60
C TRP A 71 9.09 -3.57 -10.13
N LEU A 72 9.27 -2.30 -9.75
CA LEU A 72 8.45 -1.18 -10.22
C LEU A 72 8.54 -0.96 -11.73
N LYS A 73 9.69 -1.23 -12.34
CA LYS A 73 9.90 -1.09 -13.79
C LYS A 73 9.32 -2.27 -14.59
N ASN A 74 9.16 -3.43 -13.96
CA ASN A 74 8.64 -4.65 -14.58
C ASN A 74 7.23 -5.01 -14.08
N LEU A 75 6.47 -4.05 -13.55
CA LEU A 75 5.06 -4.26 -13.24
C LEU A 75 4.28 -4.42 -14.56
N ASP A 76 3.66 -5.58 -14.74
CA ASP A 76 2.75 -5.83 -15.86
C ASP A 76 1.42 -5.07 -15.68
N GLU A 77 0.61 -4.96 -16.74
CA GLU A 77 -0.66 -4.21 -16.73
C GLU A 77 -1.66 -4.71 -15.67
N ASP A 78 -1.50 -5.93 -15.17
CA ASP A 78 -2.32 -6.54 -14.12
C ASP A 78 -1.78 -6.31 -12.69
N GLY A 79 -0.65 -5.61 -12.54
CA GLY A 79 0.01 -5.34 -11.26
C GLY A 79 0.79 -6.53 -10.69
N GLY A 80 0.93 -7.61 -11.47
CA GLY A 80 1.88 -8.68 -11.19
C GLY A 80 3.27 -8.29 -11.67
N GLY A 81 4.28 -8.42 -10.79
CA GLY A 81 5.68 -8.39 -11.22
C GLY A 81 6.08 -9.77 -11.78
N ASN A 82 6.86 -9.78 -12.85
CA ASN A 82 7.42 -11.00 -13.45
C ASN A 82 8.50 -11.66 -12.58
#